data_AF-A0A8T1Z7D6-F1
#
_entry.id   AF-A0A8T1Z7D6-F1
#
_cell.length_a   1.000
_cell.length_b   1.000
_cell.length_c   1.000
_cell.angle_alpha   90.00
_cell.angle_beta   90.00
_cell.angle_gamma   90.00
#
_symmetry.space_group_name_H-M   'P 1'
#
loop_
_entity.id
_entity.type
_entity.pdbx_description
1 polymer ?
#
loop_
_entity_poly.entity_id
_entity_poly.type
_entity_poly.pdbx_seq_one_letter_code
_entity_poly.pdbx_strand_id
1 'polypeptide(L)'
;NFLTIFYSMFIIISTVLISLIGSETLQHDGKVIPMKGPLTMVVIHNNNDYLLGVHCKSRDDDHGFYILKKGGLYGWMFYVNFLNSTLYFCGFSQGQVKKGVFDIYKAVRDSSRCRNCTWEAKKDGIYGYSEIPQKAPLFYKWLM
;
A
#
# COMPACT_ATOMS: atom_id res chain seq x y z
N ASN A 1 -22.42 -66.04 0.19
CA ASN A 1 -21.29 -66.76 0.83
C ASN A 1 -20.75 -65.86 1.92
N PHE A 2 -20.47 -66.35 3.13
CA PHE A 2 -20.02 -65.52 4.25
C PHE A 2 -18.83 -64.62 3.85
N LEU A 3 -17.96 -65.16 2.98
CA LEU A 3 -16.82 -64.46 2.35
C LEU A 3 -17.21 -63.14 1.64
N THR A 4 -18.33 -63.09 0.92
CA THR A 4 -18.74 -61.89 0.17
C THR A 4 -19.25 -60.78 1.11
N ILE A 5 -19.86 -61.16 2.23
CA ILE A 5 -20.33 -60.22 3.26
C ILE A 5 -19.11 -59.60 3.96
N PHE A 6 -18.13 -60.43 4.34
CA PHE A 6 -16.87 -59.95 4.93
C PHE A 6 -16.11 -59.01 4.00
N TYR A 7 -16.04 -59.34 2.70
CA TYR A 7 -15.40 -58.48 1.70
C TYR A 7 -16.13 -57.14 1.54
N SER A 8 -17.47 -57.14 1.49
CA SER A 8 -18.25 -55.90 1.41
C SER A 8 -18.12 -55.02 2.67
N MET A 9 -18.06 -55.63 3.86
CA MET A 9 -17.85 -54.90 5.12
C MET A 9 -16.45 -54.29 5.18
N PHE A 10 -15.43 -55.00 4.71
CA PHE A 10 -14.06 -54.49 4.65
C PHE A 10 -13.92 -53.31 3.67
N ILE A 11 -14.57 -53.38 2.50
CA ILE A 11 -14.62 -52.26 1.54
C ILE A 11 -15.32 -51.04 2.16
N ILE A 12 -16.48 -51.23 2.81
CA ILE A 12 -17.19 -50.10 3.44
C ILE A 12 -16.34 -49.47 4.55
N ILE A 13 -15.73 -50.27 5.43
CA ILE A 13 -14.87 -49.77 6.50
C ILE A 13 -13.66 -49.02 5.95
N SER A 14 -13.01 -49.53 4.90
CA SER A 14 -11.86 -48.84 4.29
C SER A 14 -12.25 -47.52 3.62
N THR A 15 -13.40 -47.44 2.92
CA THR A 15 -13.88 -46.18 2.32
C THR A 15 -14.27 -45.13 3.37
N VAL A 16 -14.91 -45.54 4.48
CA VAL A 16 -15.23 -44.65 5.60
C VAL A 16 -13.94 -44.14 6.27
N LEU A 17 -12.94 -45.01 6.48
CA LEU A 17 -11.65 -44.62 7.05
C LEU A 17 -10.90 -43.62 6.14
N ILE A 18 -10.90 -43.85 4.83
CA ILE A 18 -10.30 -42.94 3.84
C ILE A 18 -11.02 -41.59 3.84
N SER A 19 -12.34 -41.55 4.01
CA SER A 19 -13.11 -40.30 4.08
C SER A 19 -12.88 -39.51 5.39
N LEU A 20 -12.63 -40.21 6.50
CA LEU A 20 -12.26 -39.60 7.78
C LEU A 20 -10.83 -39.01 7.73
N ILE A 21 -9.88 -39.70 7.09
CA ILE A 21 -8.50 -39.21 6.89
C ILE A 21 -8.44 -38.12 5.81
N GLY A 22 -9.31 -38.20 4.79
CA GLY A 22 -9.39 -37.25 3.67
C GLY A 22 -9.93 -35.87 4.07
N SER A 23 -10.62 -35.77 5.21
CA SER A 23 -11.02 -34.46 5.76
C SER A 23 -9.86 -33.69 6.39
N GLU A 24 -8.72 -34.35 6.68
CA GLU A 24 -7.57 -33.72 7.35
C GLU A 24 -6.38 -33.38 6.42
N THR A 25 -6.42 -33.68 5.11
CA THR A 25 -5.20 -33.53 4.25
C THR A 25 -5.34 -32.82 2.90
N LEU A 26 -6.40 -32.04 2.67
CA LEU A 26 -6.36 -30.93 1.67
C LEU A 26 -6.71 -29.57 2.30
N GLN A 27 -6.26 -29.37 3.52
CA GLN A 27 -5.79 -28.04 3.93
C GLN A 27 -4.27 -28.09 3.86
N HIS A 28 -3.72 -28.08 2.64
CA HIS A 28 -2.53 -27.24 2.49
C HIS A 28 -3.04 -25.89 2.94
N ASP A 29 -2.70 -25.48 4.16
CA ASP A 29 -2.98 -24.13 4.63
C ASP A 29 -2.47 -23.26 3.50
N GLY A 30 -3.40 -22.70 2.73
CA GLY A 30 -3.16 -21.96 1.52
C GLY A 30 -2.62 -20.62 1.95
N LYS A 31 -1.56 -20.63 2.74
CA LYS A 31 -0.76 -19.49 3.11
C LYS A 31 -0.03 -19.13 1.84
N VAL A 32 -0.77 -18.47 0.96
CA VAL A 32 -0.25 -17.37 0.16
C VAL A 32 0.49 -16.55 1.21
N ILE A 33 1.80 -16.76 1.34
CA ILE A 33 2.63 -15.81 2.07
C ILE A 33 2.31 -14.51 1.32
N PRO A 34 1.62 -13.54 1.93
CA PRO A 34 1.31 -12.32 1.21
C PRO A 34 2.68 -11.74 0.94
N MET A 35 3.13 -11.86 -0.30
CA MET A 35 4.45 -11.43 -0.72
C MET A 35 4.35 -9.91 -0.69
N LYS A 36 4.60 -9.34 0.49
CA LYS A 36 4.61 -7.91 0.70
C LYS A 36 5.65 -7.37 -0.26
N GLY A 37 5.26 -6.43 -1.11
CA GLY A 37 6.18 -5.81 -2.06
C GLY A 37 7.23 -4.98 -1.35
N PRO A 38 8.00 -4.16 -2.07
CA PRO A 38 9.03 -3.33 -1.45
C PRO A 38 8.45 -2.40 -0.39
N LEU A 39 9.15 -2.27 0.75
CA LEU A 39 8.87 -1.25 1.75
C LEU A 39 9.24 0.12 1.18
N THR A 40 8.28 1.04 1.18
CA THR A 40 8.41 2.39 0.65
C THR A 40 8.11 3.41 1.74
N MET A 41 8.86 4.51 1.74
CA MET A 41 8.66 5.66 2.61
C MET A 41 8.26 6.88 1.79
N VAL A 42 7.25 7.62 2.24
CA VAL A 42 6.89 8.93 1.71
C VAL A 42 7.19 9.98 2.77
N VAL A 43 7.82 11.09 2.37
CA VAL A 43 8.09 12.24 3.25
C VAL A 43 7.69 13.52 2.53
N ILE A 44 6.92 14.37 3.20
CA ILE A 44 6.52 15.71 2.75
C ILE A 44 7.21 16.73 3.64
N HIS A 45 7.95 17.65 3.02
CA HIS A 45 8.62 18.77 3.66
C HIS A 45 7.93 20.08 3.32
N ASN A 46 7.58 20.87 4.32
CA ASN A 46 7.03 22.20 4.11
C ASN A 46 8.13 23.28 4.08
N ASN A 47 8.47 23.77 2.88
CA ASN A 47 9.38 24.89 2.69
C ASN A 47 8.64 26.22 2.43
N ASN A 48 7.32 26.25 2.61
CA ASN A 48 6.57 27.49 2.59
C ASN A 48 6.82 28.33 3.84
N ASP A 49 6.52 29.63 3.75
CA ASP A 49 6.48 30.57 4.87
C ASP A 49 5.15 30.53 5.66
N TYR A 50 4.26 29.60 5.34
CA TYR A 50 2.96 29.43 5.99
C TYR A 50 2.76 28.01 6.55
N LEU A 51 1.76 27.87 7.43
CA LEU A 51 1.31 26.58 7.96
C LEU A 51 0.61 25.78 6.86
N LEU A 52 1.21 24.65 6.47
CA LEU A 52 0.67 23.77 5.44
C LEU A 52 -0.17 22.67 6.10
N GLY A 53 -1.47 22.67 5.83
CA GLY A 53 -2.33 21.53 6.13
C GLY A 53 -2.11 20.42 5.12
N VAL A 54 -1.98 19.18 5.59
CA VAL A 54 -1.75 17.98 4.79
C VAL A 54 -2.70 16.88 5.27
N HIS A 55 -3.52 16.33 4.37
CA HIS A 55 -4.34 15.15 4.64
C HIS A 55 -4.06 14.09 3.59
N CYS A 56 -3.47 12.96 3.98
CA CYS A 56 -3.12 11.89 3.06
C CYS A 56 -3.96 10.65 3.31
N LYS A 57 -4.38 9.97 2.23
CA LYS A 57 -5.07 8.69 2.32
C LYS A 57 -4.80 7.81 1.09
N SER A 58 -5.01 6.51 1.26
CA SER A 58 -5.13 5.54 0.18
C SER A 58 -6.60 5.11 0.05
N ARG A 59 -6.85 4.03 -0.70
CA ARG A 59 -8.15 3.36 -0.69
C ARG A 59 -8.46 2.73 0.67
N ASP A 60 -7.43 2.20 1.33
CA ASP A 60 -7.58 1.28 2.46
C ASP A 60 -7.19 1.94 3.80
N ASP A 61 -6.38 3.00 3.78
CA ASP A 61 -5.85 3.68 4.95
C ASP A 61 -6.07 5.19 4.89
N ASP A 62 -6.49 5.79 5.99
CA ASP A 62 -6.47 7.24 6.19
C ASP A 62 -5.35 7.59 7.16
N HIS A 63 -4.37 8.37 6.72
CA HIS A 63 -3.25 8.78 7.56
C HIS A 63 -3.54 10.04 8.36
N GLY A 64 -4.71 10.65 8.24
CA GLY A 64 -5.15 11.79 9.04
C GLY A 64 -4.62 13.14 8.56
N PHE A 65 -4.99 14.19 9.31
CA PHE A 65 -4.66 15.58 9.00
C PHE A 65 -3.54 16.11 9.90
N TYR A 66 -2.53 16.72 9.29
CA TYR A 66 -1.39 17.33 9.99
C TYR A 66 -1.17 18.77 9.53
N ILE A 67 -0.71 19.61 10.44
CA ILE A 67 -0.29 20.98 10.15
C ILE A 67 1.22 21.07 10.26
N LEU A 68 1.88 21.43 9.17
CA LEU A 68 3.33 21.57 9.10
C LEU A 68 3.71 23.05 9.14
N LYS A 69 4.50 23.44 10.14
CA LYS A 69 5.22 24.72 10.12
C LYS A 69 6.32 24.71 9.05
N LYS A 70 6.89 25.88 8.74
CA LYS A 70 8.09 25.98 7.90
C LYS A 70 9.21 25.08 8.44
N GLY A 71 9.82 24.28 7.58
CA GLY A 71 10.82 23.27 7.94
C GLY A 71 10.23 21.97 8.51
N GLY A 72 8.91 21.87 8.63
CA GLY A 72 8.23 20.69 9.17
C GLY A 72 8.19 19.52 8.19
N LEU A 73 8.30 18.31 8.74
CA LEU A 73 8.25 17.05 7.99
C LEU A 73 7.05 16.21 8.42
N TYR A 74 6.45 15.52 7.47
CA TYR A 74 5.44 14.49 7.70
C TYR A 74 5.70 13.31 6.78
N GLY A 75 5.65 12.09 7.31
CA GLY A 75 5.93 10.91 6.52
C GLY A 75 5.44 9.62 7.16
N TRP A 76 5.34 8.59 6.34
CA TRP A 76 4.89 7.26 6.73
C TRP A 76 5.52 6.20 5.82
N MET A 77 5.43 4.93 6.24
CA MET A 77 5.94 3.79 5.49
C MET A 77 4.81 2.82 5.17
N PHE A 78 4.89 2.17 4.01
CA PHE A 78 3.93 1.17 3.56
C PHE A 78 4.60 0.15 2.64
N TYR A 79 3.99 -1.02 2.51
CA TYR A 79 4.39 -2.02 1.53
C TYR A 79 3.62 -1.80 0.24
N VAL A 80 4.32 -1.74 -0.89
CA VAL A 80 3.66 -1.70 -2.20
C VAL A 80 2.98 -3.04 -2.44
N ASN A 81 1.74 -3.03 -2.92
CA ASN A 81 1.02 -4.27 -3.19
C ASN A 81 1.58 -4.96 -4.45
N PHE A 82 1.45 -6.28 -4.50
CA PHE A 82 2.02 -7.10 -5.58
C PHE A 82 1.40 -6.78 -6.96
N LEU A 83 0.15 -6.30 -6.97
CA LEU A 83 -0.55 -5.89 -8.19
C LEU A 83 -0.17 -4.48 -8.68
N ASN A 84 0.81 -3.83 -8.03
CA ASN A 84 1.32 -2.50 -8.38
C ASN A 84 0.21 -1.44 -8.52
N SER A 85 -0.83 -1.54 -7.69
CA SER A 85 -2.00 -0.65 -7.65
C SER A 85 -2.04 0.28 -6.43
N THR A 86 -1.03 0.22 -5.55
CA THR A 86 -0.92 1.12 -4.39
C THR A 86 -0.94 2.59 -4.83
N LEU A 87 -1.81 3.37 -4.21
CA LEU A 87 -2.02 4.79 -4.47
C LEU A 87 -2.20 5.54 -3.14
N TYR A 88 -1.42 6.59 -2.94
CA TYR A 88 -1.64 7.59 -1.90
C TYR A 88 -1.80 8.95 -2.53
N PHE A 89 -2.88 9.63 -2.15
CA PHE A 89 -3.16 10.99 -2.57
C PHE A 89 -3.33 11.88 -1.34
N CYS A 90 -2.86 13.11 -1.45
CA CYS A 90 -2.87 14.07 -0.35
C CYS A 90 -3.56 15.36 -0.76
N GLY A 91 -4.45 15.83 0.10
CA GLY A 91 -4.99 17.18 0.07
C GLY A 91 -4.09 18.15 0.80
N PHE A 92 -3.90 19.34 0.23
CA PHE A 92 -3.08 20.40 0.79
C PHE A 92 -3.92 21.66 1.02
N SER A 93 -3.65 22.37 2.11
CA SER A 93 -4.30 23.64 2.42
C SER A 93 -3.38 24.65 3.10
N GLN A 94 -3.74 25.92 2.97
CA GLN A 94 -3.20 27.04 3.75
C GLN A 94 -4.37 27.66 4.52
N GLY A 95 -4.55 27.26 5.77
CA GLY A 95 -5.79 27.58 6.51
C GLY A 95 -7.01 27.04 5.76
N GLN A 96 -7.92 27.93 5.37
CA GLN A 96 -9.14 27.59 4.62
C GLN A 96 -8.92 27.50 3.10
N VAL A 97 -7.76 27.94 2.58
CA VAL A 97 -7.47 27.93 1.14
C VAL A 97 -6.99 26.54 0.73
N LYS A 98 -7.74 25.86 -0.14
CA LYS A 98 -7.34 24.57 -0.71
C LYS A 98 -6.26 24.77 -1.77
N LYS A 99 -5.11 24.11 -1.61
CA LYS A 99 -3.99 24.14 -2.56
C LYS A 99 -4.05 23.01 -3.58
N GLY A 100 -4.91 22.03 -3.38
CA GLY A 100 -5.17 20.94 -4.32
C GLY A 100 -5.07 19.55 -3.68
N VAL A 101 -5.42 18.54 -4.47
CA VAL A 101 -5.29 17.12 -4.11
C VAL A 101 -4.44 16.45 -5.17
N PHE A 102 -3.37 15.76 -4.76
CA PHE A 102 -2.40 15.21 -5.69
C PHE A 102 -1.97 13.80 -5.31
N ASP A 103 -1.66 12.99 -6.31
CA ASP A 103 -1.10 11.65 -6.15
C ASP A 103 0.37 11.74 -5.72
N ILE A 104 0.61 11.65 -4.40
CA ILE A 104 1.93 11.71 -3.79
C ILE A 104 2.68 10.38 -3.95
N TYR A 105 1.95 9.27 -4.04
CA TYR A 105 2.53 8.00 -4.45
C TYR A 105 1.59 7.24 -5.36
N LYS A 106 2.08 6.77 -6.51
CA LYS A 106 1.37 5.92 -7.45
C LYS A 106 2.31 4.82 -7.91
N ALA A 107 2.05 3.57 -7.52
CA ALA A 107 2.98 2.46 -7.68
C ALA A 107 3.49 2.29 -9.14
N VAL A 108 2.60 2.37 -10.13
CA VAL A 108 2.99 2.33 -11.56
C VAL A 108 3.99 3.42 -11.98
N ARG A 109 3.97 4.58 -11.33
CA ARG A 109 4.86 5.72 -11.60
C ARG A 109 6.12 5.66 -10.73
N ASP A 110 5.97 5.25 -9.48
CA ASP A 110 6.93 5.52 -8.42
C ASP A 110 7.77 4.32 -7.99
N SER A 111 7.29 3.08 -8.21
CA SER A 111 8.01 1.86 -7.80
C SER A 111 9.43 1.78 -8.36
N SER A 112 9.69 2.38 -9.54
CA SER A 112 11.03 2.51 -10.12
C SER A 112 11.71 3.86 -9.80
N ARG A 113 10.95 4.89 -9.39
CA ARG A 113 11.43 6.25 -9.18
C ARG A 113 12.07 6.44 -7.81
N CYS A 114 11.50 5.84 -6.77
CA CYS A 114 11.93 6.02 -5.39
C CYS A 114 11.46 4.88 -4.48
N ARG A 115 12.32 4.50 -3.53
CA ARG A 115 11.90 3.81 -2.29
C ARG A 115 11.67 4.80 -1.16
N ASN A 116 12.46 5.87 -1.11
CA ASN A 116 12.24 7.03 -0.25
C ASN A 116 11.75 8.19 -1.12
N CYS A 117 10.44 8.34 -1.20
CA CYS A 117 9.80 9.34 -2.03
C CYS A 117 9.66 10.65 -1.27
N THR A 118 10.61 11.56 -1.48
CA THR A 118 10.61 12.89 -0.87
C THR A 118 9.84 13.89 -1.72
N TRP A 119 8.95 14.63 -1.05
CA TRP A 119 8.18 15.73 -1.59
C TRP A 119 8.49 17.02 -0.84
N GLU A 120 8.58 18.14 -1.55
CA GLU A 120 8.82 19.45 -0.99
C GLU A 120 7.77 20.45 -1.47
N ALA A 121 7.00 20.98 -0.52
CA ALA A 121 6.01 22.01 -0.76
C ALA A 121 6.70 23.39 -0.77
N LYS A 122 6.55 24.11 -1.87
CA LYS A 122 7.06 25.47 -2.11
C LYS A 122 5.91 26.40 -2.47
N LYS A 123 6.21 27.70 -2.68
CA LYS A 123 5.19 28.73 -2.89
C LYS A 123 4.28 28.50 -4.11
N ASP A 124 4.81 27.84 -5.14
CA ASP A 124 4.19 27.62 -6.44
C ASP A 124 3.58 26.22 -6.60
N GLY A 125 4.02 25.24 -5.80
CA GLY A 125 3.53 23.87 -5.90
C GLY A 125 4.26 22.90 -4.98
N ILE A 126 4.04 21.61 -5.23
CA ILE A 126 4.77 20.53 -4.57
C ILE A 126 5.65 19.78 -5.58
N TYR A 127 6.88 19.53 -5.17
CA TYR A 127 7.93 18.90 -5.96
C TYR A 127 8.21 17.51 -5.43
N GLY A 128 8.12 16.47 -6.27
CA GLY A 128 8.43 15.09 -5.92
C GLY A 128 9.76 14.65 -6.54
N TYR A 129 10.78 14.44 -5.72
CA TYR A 129 12.14 14.13 -6.17
C TYR A 129 12.33 12.64 -6.42
N SER A 130 13.12 12.31 -7.44
CA SER A 130 13.49 10.94 -7.80
C SER A 130 14.80 10.55 -7.12
N GLU A 131 14.94 9.27 -6.76
CA GLU A 131 16.24 8.72 -6.33
C GLU A 131 17.13 8.40 -7.54
N ILE A 132 16.55 8.23 -8.73
CA ILE A 132 17.31 8.10 -9.98
C ILE A 132 18.02 9.43 -10.29
N PRO A 133 19.35 9.44 -10.48
CA PRO A 133 20.10 10.63 -10.86
C PRO A 133 19.54 11.28 -12.14
N GLN A 134 19.58 12.61 -12.20
CA GLN A 134 19.24 13.44 -13.38
C GLN A 134 17.76 13.41 -13.82
N LYS A 135 16.88 12.66 -13.15
CA LYS A 135 15.45 12.65 -13.47
C LYS A 135 14.79 13.93 -12.96
N ALA A 136 14.06 14.61 -13.83
CA ALA A 136 13.30 15.81 -13.46
C ALA A 136 12.30 15.51 -12.34
N PRO A 137 12.11 16.45 -11.37
CA PRO A 137 11.13 16.26 -10.32
C PRO A 137 9.72 16.27 -10.89
N LEU A 138 8.82 15.50 -10.26
CA LEU A 138 7.39 15.68 -10.47
C LEU A 138 6.98 17.04 -9.89
N PHE A 139 6.08 17.74 -10.56
CA PHE A 139 5.60 19.03 -10.10
C PHE A 139 4.09 19.12 -10.21
N TYR A 140 3.45 19.51 -9.10
CA TYR A 140 2.04 19.86 -9.07
C TYR A 140 1.88 21.29 -8.62
N LYS A 141 1.34 22.12 -9.51
CA LYS A 141 1.03 23.51 -9.23
C LYS A 141 -0.14 23.61 -8.25
N TRP A 142 -0.04 24.54 -7.30
CA TRP A 142 -1.17 24.83 -6.42
C TRP A 142 -2.38 25.35 -7.18
N LEU A 143 -3.56 24.93 -6.72
CA LEU A 143 -4.81 25.58 -7.06
C LEU A 143 -4.84 26.93 -6.32
N MET A 144 -5.04 28.01 -7.07
CA MET A 144 -5.20 29.37 -6.55
C MET A 144 -6.63 29.60 -6.10
#